data_AF-A0A183HQC5-F1
#
_entry.id   AF-A0A183HQC5-F1
#
_cell.length_a   1.000
_cell.length_b   1.000
_cell.length_c   1.000
_cell.angle_alpha   90.00
_cell.angle_beta   90.00
_cell.angle_gamma   90.00
#
_symmetry.space_group_name_H-M   'P 1'
#
loop_
_entity.id
_entity.type
_entity.pdbx_description
1 polymer ?
#
loop_
_entity_poly.entity_id
_entity_poly.type
_entity_poly.pdbx_seq_one_letter_code
_entity_poly.pdbx_strand_id
1 'polypeptide(L)'
;EERKKEVEAELGEQLKERSKEHEKHKYQEHEESFKALLIDLIKSADYTWHEARRILRKDSRYENCDLLEKDAKERLFDAHVQHLERKRREVFFQLLNETKDITPSMKWREAKKIIEKDERFTKFNISERKTERDYKEWMEERKEAVMKDFKDLLKETKIITYKSLKMIQENEQHLRDILAVLE
;
A
#
# COMPACT_ATOMS: atom_id res chain seq x y z
N GLU A 1 -50.34 2.59 31.57
CA GLU A 1 -49.01 2.49 32.22
C GLU A 1 -47.94 1.92 31.28
N GLU A 2 -48.27 0.97 30.40
CA GLU A 2 -47.33 0.39 29.42
C GLU A 2 -46.61 1.43 28.55
N ARG A 3 -47.33 2.42 27.99
CA ARG A 3 -46.71 3.50 27.20
C ARG A 3 -45.69 4.35 27.95
N LYS A 4 -45.83 4.53 29.27
CA LYS A 4 -44.84 5.26 30.07
C LYS A 4 -43.57 4.43 30.26
N LYS A 5 -43.73 3.14 30.53
CA LYS A 5 -42.64 2.18 30.68
C LYS A 5 -41.85 1.99 29.37
N GLU A 6 -42.54 2.02 28.23
CA GLU A 6 -41.94 1.94 26.90
C GLU A 6 -41.12 3.20 26.57
N VAL A 7 -41.67 4.39 26.82
CA VAL A 7 -40.94 5.67 26.64
C VAL A 7 -39.72 5.76 27.58
N GLU A 8 -39.84 5.29 28.83
CA GLU A 8 -38.70 5.24 29.76
C GLU A 8 -37.63 4.25 29.31
N ALA A 9 -38.01 3.11 28.74
CA ALA A 9 -37.08 2.14 28.18
C ALA A 9 -36.36 2.69 26.94
N GLU A 10 -37.09 3.30 26.01
CA GLU A 10 -36.54 3.92 24.79
C GLU A 10 -35.59 5.09 25.13
N LEU A 11 -35.98 5.96 26.07
CA LEU A 11 -35.11 7.03 26.56
C LEU A 11 -33.85 6.47 27.23
N GLY A 12 -33.98 5.38 27.99
CA GLY A 12 -32.85 4.69 28.62
C GLY A 12 -31.90 4.05 27.59
N GLU A 13 -32.42 3.55 26.47
CA GLU A 13 -31.63 3.01 25.37
C GLU A 13 -30.89 4.12 24.61
N GLN A 14 -31.60 5.19 24.23
CA GLN A 14 -31.00 6.36 23.57
C GLN A 14 -29.88 7.00 24.41
N LEU A 15 -30.06 7.10 25.73
CA LEU A 15 -29.04 7.62 26.64
C LEU A 15 -27.79 6.72 26.68
N LYS A 16 -27.96 5.39 26.65
CA LYS A 16 -26.86 4.42 26.59
C LYS A 16 -26.12 4.48 25.26
N GLU A 17 -26.85 4.58 24.15
CA GLU A 17 -26.25 4.72 22.82
C GLU A 17 -25.43 5.99 22.72
N ARG A 18 -25.99 7.13 23.14
CA ARG A 18 -25.27 8.40 23.18
C ARG A 18 -24.02 8.33 24.05
N SER A 19 -24.09 7.66 25.19
CA SER A 19 -22.91 7.48 26.06
C SER A 19 -21.83 6.63 25.38
N LYS A 20 -22.21 5.55 24.67
CA LYS A 20 -21.25 4.72 23.92
C LYS A 20 -20.61 5.49 22.78
N GLU A 21 -21.39 6.28 22.06
CA GLU A 21 -20.92 7.11 20.95
C GLU A 21 -19.93 8.17 21.46
N HIS A 22 -20.24 8.83 22.58
CA HIS A 22 -19.34 9.80 23.22
C HIS A 22 -17.99 9.19 23.62
N GLU A 23 -18.01 8.02 24.26
CA GLU A 23 -16.76 7.33 24.64
C GLU A 23 -15.97 6.85 23.42
N LYS A 24 -16.66 6.44 22.35
CA LYS A 24 -16.01 6.10 21.08
C LYS A 24 -15.33 7.32 20.45
N HIS A 25 -16.00 8.47 20.43
CA HIS A 25 -15.43 9.70 19.88
C HIS A 25 -14.19 10.14 20.67
N LYS A 26 -14.26 10.14 22.01
CA LYS A 26 -13.06 10.40 22.83
C LYS A 26 -11.93 9.44 22.49
N TYR A 27 -12.20 8.15 22.43
CA TYR A 27 -11.17 7.18 22.10
C TYR A 27 -10.54 7.45 20.71
N GLN A 28 -11.35 7.82 19.71
CA GLN A 28 -10.87 8.21 18.38
C GLN A 28 -9.99 9.47 18.41
N GLU A 29 -10.33 10.49 19.20
CA GLU A 29 -9.50 11.69 19.35
C GLU A 29 -8.11 11.36 19.91
N HIS A 30 -8.04 10.42 20.87
CA HIS A 30 -6.77 9.93 21.39
C HIS A 30 -5.98 9.14 20.32
N GLU A 31 -6.65 8.31 19.50
CA GLU A 31 -6.00 7.62 18.37
C GLU A 31 -5.45 8.61 17.34
N GLU A 32 -6.22 9.64 16.97
CA GLU A 32 -5.80 10.66 16.02
C GLU A 32 -4.63 11.49 16.55
N SER A 33 -4.69 11.87 17.83
CA SER A 33 -3.59 12.55 18.53
C SER A 33 -2.31 11.70 18.50
N PHE A 34 -2.44 10.40 18.74
CA PHE A 34 -1.30 9.48 18.68
C PHE A 34 -0.75 9.32 17.26
N LYS A 35 -1.63 9.20 16.25
CA LYS A 35 -1.23 9.15 14.83
C LYS A 35 -0.50 10.44 14.41
N ALA A 36 -0.97 11.60 14.82
CA ALA A 36 -0.30 12.87 14.56
C ALA A 36 1.11 12.90 15.19
N LEU A 37 1.23 12.40 16.43
CA LEU A 37 2.52 12.29 17.10
C LEU A 37 3.49 11.34 16.37
N LEU A 38 2.99 10.21 15.88
CA LEU A 38 3.76 9.28 15.04
C LEU A 38 4.23 9.94 13.75
N ILE A 39 3.34 10.66 13.06
CA ILE A 39 3.68 11.40 11.84
C ILE A 39 4.79 12.42 12.13
N ASP A 40 4.71 13.15 13.23
CA ASP A 40 5.66 14.21 13.58
C ASP A 40 7.02 13.70 14.05
N LEU A 41 7.06 12.64 14.86
CA LEU A 41 8.28 12.20 15.53
C LEU A 41 8.92 10.96 14.90
N ILE A 42 8.13 10.11 14.23
CA ILE A 42 8.60 8.87 13.61
C ILE A 42 8.63 9.07 12.10
N LYS A 43 9.76 9.56 11.59
CA LYS A 43 9.97 9.87 10.15
C LYS A 43 10.59 8.73 9.35
N SER A 44 11.06 7.67 10.01
CA SER A 44 11.67 6.50 9.36
C SER A 44 10.94 5.21 9.75
N ALA A 45 10.96 4.22 8.86
CA ALA A 45 10.48 2.88 9.12
C ALA A 45 11.51 2.00 9.88
N ASP A 46 12.71 2.51 10.15
CA ASP A 46 13.78 1.76 10.81
C ASP A 46 13.68 1.76 12.34
N TYR A 47 12.79 2.57 12.91
CA TYR A 47 12.58 2.58 14.35
C TYR A 47 11.94 1.27 14.80
N THR A 48 12.43 0.72 15.91
CA THR A 48 11.69 -0.28 16.66
C THR A 48 10.63 0.38 17.54
N TRP A 49 9.59 -0.38 17.93
CA TRP A 49 8.59 0.12 18.87
C TRP A 49 9.23 0.64 20.18
N HIS A 50 10.27 -0.03 20.68
CA HIS A 50 10.94 0.38 21.91
C HIS A 50 11.64 1.74 21.78
N GLU A 51 12.31 1.99 20.65
CA GLU A 51 12.95 3.27 20.36
C GLU A 51 11.92 4.37 20.12
N ALA A 52 10.91 4.08 19.30
CA ALA A 52 9.82 5.02 19.01
C ALA A 52 9.12 5.42 20.31
N ARG A 53 8.75 4.46 21.16
CA ARG A 53 8.10 4.72 22.45
C ARG A 53 8.95 5.60 23.37
N ARG A 54 10.29 5.46 23.35
CA ARG A 54 11.19 6.34 24.12
C ARG A 54 11.18 7.78 23.61
N ILE A 55 11.04 7.98 22.30
CA ILE A 55 10.93 9.31 21.68
C ILE A 55 9.56 9.91 21.99
N LEU A 56 8.49 9.16 21.73
CA LEU A 56 7.10 9.60 21.89
C LEU A 56 6.82 10.04 23.33
N ARG A 57 7.32 9.31 24.34
CA ARG A 57 7.12 9.64 25.77
C ARG A 57 7.78 10.92 26.26
N LYS A 58 8.71 11.49 25.49
CA LYS A 58 9.35 12.77 25.84
C LYS A 58 8.53 13.96 25.38
N ASP A 59 7.57 13.75 24.48
CA ASP A 59 6.69 14.79 23.97
C ASP A 59 5.48 14.94 24.90
N SER A 60 5.17 16.17 25.30
CA SER A 60 4.05 16.45 26.22
C SER A 60 2.69 16.01 25.67
N ARG A 61 2.53 15.95 24.33
CA ARG A 61 1.29 15.50 23.69
C ARG A 61 1.01 14.01 23.90
N TYR A 62 2.00 13.22 24.34
CA TYR A 62 1.81 11.80 24.60
C TYR A 62 0.79 11.54 25.72
N GLU A 63 0.66 12.45 26.69
CA GLU A 63 -0.34 12.40 27.77
C GLU A 63 -1.77 12.47 27.22
N ASN A 64 -1.98 13.16 26.09
CA ASN A 64 -3.28 13.21 25.40
C ASN A 64 -3.67 11.87 24.76
N CYS A 65 -2.88 10.81 24.92
CA CYS A 65 -3.12 9.48 24.34
C CYS A 65 -3.37 8.43 25.43
N ASP A 66 -3.73 8.83 26.66
CA ASP A 66 -3.79 7.92 27.81
C ASP A 66 -4.96 6.92 27.79
N LEU A 67 -6.03 7.18 27.04
CA LEU A 67 -7.09 6.19 26.80
C LEU A 67 -6.64 5.01 25.93
N LEU A 68 -5.54 5.15 25.19
CA LEU A 68 -5.00 4.06 24.37
C LEU A 68 -4.13 3.14 25.22
N GLU A 69 -4.49 1.86 25.24
CA GLU A 69 -3.66 0.83 25.85
C GLU A 69 -2.33 0.67 25.10
N LYS A 70 -1.34 0.06 25.77
CA LYS A 70 -0.02 -0.18 25.18
C LYS A 70 -0.12 -0.92 23.85
N ASP A 71 -0.94 -1.96 23.77
CA ASP A 71 -1.07 -2.81 22.58
C ASP A 71 -1.78 -2.08 21.43
N ALA A 72 -2.67 -1.13 21.74
CA ALA A 72 -3.28 -0.27 20.74
C ALA A 72 -2.25 0.72 20.16
N LYS A 73 -1.44 1.34 21.02
CA LYS A 73 -0.34 2.23 20.59
C LYS A 73 0.70 1.49 19.73
N GLU A 74 1.06 0.26 20.09
CA GLU A 74 1.99 -0.57 19.31
C GLU A 74 1.41 -0.92 17.93
N ARG A 75 0.14 -1.32 17.85
CA ARG A 75 -0.55 -1.56 16.57
C ARG A 75 -0.60 -0.31 15.68
N LEU A 76 -0.87 0.86 16.25
CA LEU A 76 -0.87 2.13 15.52
C LEU A 76 0.53 2.49 15.01
N PHE A 77 1.57 2.22 15.80
CA PHE A 77 2.95 2.39 15.39
C PHE A 77 3.30 1.46 14.22
N ASP A 78 2.98 0.16 14.30
CA ASP A 78 3.25 -0.80 13.23
C ASP A 78 2.54 -0.40 11.93
N ALA A 79 1.28 0.05 12.02
CA ALA A 79 0.53 0.55 10.88
C ALA A 79 1.20 1.80 10.26
N HIS A 80 1.72 2.71 11.09
CA HIS A 80 2.47 3.88 10.63
C HIS A 80 3.79 3.50 9.94
N VAL A 81 4.55 2.57 10.51
CA VAL A 81 5.79 2.05 9.89
C VAL A 81 5.48 1.43 8.54
N GLN A 82 4.45 0.59 8.44
CA GLN A 82 4.00 0.00 7.16
C GLN A 82 3.57 1.09 6.15
N HIS A 83 2.91 2.15 6.61
CA HIS A 83 2.55 3.29 5.76
C HIS A 83 3.80 4.01 5.22
N LEU A 84 4.81 4.26 6.07
CA LEU A 84 6.08 4.85 5.66
C LEU A 84 6.81 3.96 4.63
N GLU A 85 6.85 2.64 4.87
CA GLU A 85 7.47 1.69 3.94
C GLU A 85 6.79 1.70 2.57
N ARG A 86 5.45 1.75 2.56
CA ARG A 86 4.62 1.80 1.35
C ARG A 86 4.85 3.09 0.58
N LYS A 87 4.72 4.25 1.24
CA LYS A 87 4.92 5.56 0.60
C LYS A 87 6.32 5.68 -0.01
N ARG A 88 7.33 5.20 0.72
CA ARG A 88 8.70 5.10 0.23
C ARG A 88 8.78 4.20 -1.00
N ARG A 89 8.20 2.99 -0.95
CA ARG A 89 8.18 2.09 -2.12
C ARG A 89 7.50 2.73 -3.33
N GLU A 90 6.38 3.43 -3.13
CA GLU A 90 5.67 4.17 -4.20
C GLU A 90 6.58 5.21 -4.86
N VAL A 91 7.31 6.01 -4.07
CA VAL A 91 8.28 6.98 -4.61
C VAL A 91 9.40 6.29 -5.38
N PHE A 92 9.90 5.15 -4.89
CA PHE A 92 10.92 4.38 -5.61
C PHE A 92 10.40 3.82 -6.93
N PHE A 93 9.18 3.28 -6.95
CA PHE A 93 8.58 2.73 -8.17
C PHE A 93 8.26 3.84 -9.18
N GLN A 94 7.83 5.01 -8.70
CA GLN A 94 7.66 6.19 -9.53
C GLN A 94 8.99 6.59 -10.19
N LEU A 95 10.08 6.64 -9.42
CA LEU A 95 11.41 6.90 -9.96
C LEU A 95 11.80 5.89 -11.05
N LEU A 96 11.59 4.59 -10.82
CA LEU A 96 11.87 3.54 -11.81
C LEU A 96 11.03 3.73 -13.09
N ASN A 97 9.74 4.04 -12.94
CA ASN A 97 8.84 4.26 -14.07
C ASN A 97 9.20 5.49 -14.91
N GLU A 98 9.72 6.54 -14.27
CA GLU A 98 10.15 7.78 -14.95
C GLU A 98 11.54 7.62 -15.62
N THR A 99 12.31 6.60 -15.24
CA THR A 99 13.64 6.34 -15.78
C THR A 99 13.57 5.53 -17.07
N LYS A 100 13.59 6.21 -18.22
CA LYS A 100 13.43 5.60 -19.56
C LYS A 100 14.46 4.51 -19.90
N ASP A 101 15.65 4.60 -19.32
CA ASP A 101 16.74 3.65 -19.60
C ASP A 101 16.59 2.32 -18.83
N ILE A 102 15.62 2.21 -17.91
CA ILE A 102 15.35 0.98 -17.15
C ILE A 102 14.25 0.19 -17.85
N THR A 103 14.54 -1.08 -18.11
CA THR A 103 13.56 -2.04 -18.64
C THR A 103 13.21 -3.10 -17.60
N PRO A 104 11.98 -3.66 -17.60
CA PRO A 104 11.56 -4.70 -16.64
C PRO A 104 12.31 -6.04 -16.76
N SER A 105 13.19 -6.18 -17.75
CA SER A 105 14.07 -7.36 -17.94
C SER A 105 15.51 -7.11 -17.48
N MET A 106 15.85 -5.88 -17.08
CA MET A 106 17.20 -5.49 -16.71
C MET A 106 17.59 -6.05 -15.34
N LYS A 107 18.83 -6.50 -15.19
CA LYS A 107 19.34 -6.96 -13.89
C LYS A 107 19.52 -5.78 -12.95
N TRP A 108 19.27 -5.99 -11.66
CA TRP A 108 19.43 -4.97 -10.62
C TRP A 108 20.78 -4.24 -10.69
N ARG A 109 21.90 -4.96 -10.88
CA ARG A 109 23.25 -4.36 -10.96
C ARG A 109 23.39 -3.30 -12.06
N GLU A 110 22.68 -3.46 -13.18
CA GLU A 110 22.71 -2.52 -14.30
C GLU A 110 21.76 -1.36 -14.03
N ALA A 111 20.53 -1.66 -13.62
CA ALA A 111 19.54 -0.65 -13.24
C ALA A 111 20.05 0.27 -12.12
N LYS A 112 20.77 -0.29 -11.14
CA LYS A 112 21.39 0.44 -10.03
C LYS A 112 22.34 1.53 -10.53
N LYS A 113 23.19 1.23 -11.53
CA LYS A 113 24.12 2.21 -12.11
C LYS A 113 23.42 3.37 -12.83
N ILE A 114 22.18 3.15 -13.27
CA ILE A 114 21.35 4.16 -13.93
C ILE A 114 20.69 5.04 -12.85
N ILE A 115 20.00 4.44 -11.89
CA ILE A 115 19.28 5.18 -10.83
C ILE A 115 20.23 5.93 -9.88
N GLU A 116 21.46 5.45 -9.67
CA GLU A 116 22.46 6.14 -8.82
C GLU A 116 22.83 7.53 -9.37
N LYS A 117 22.57 7.79 -10.65
CA LYS A 117 22.77 9.11 -11.27
C LYS A 117 21.64 10.10 -10.93
N ASP A 118 20.50 9.62 -10.45
CA ASP A 118 19.36 10.46 -10.07
C ASP A 118 19.52 10.90 -8.61
N GLU A 119 19.55 12.22 -8.37
CA GLU A 119 19.69 12.78 -7.02
C GLU A 119 18.57 12.30 -6.06
N ARG A 120 17.37 12.00 -6.57
CA ARG A 120 16.25 11.48 -5.75
C ARG A 120 16.59 10.12 -5.17
N PHE A 121 17.38 9.30 -5.87
CA PHE A 121 17.86 8.02 -5.37
C PHE A 121 18.99 8.19 -4.35
N THR A 122 19.86 9.17 -4.52
CA THR A 122 20.96 9.41 -3.54
C THR A 122 20.44 9.82 -2.16
N LYS A 123 19.27 10.50 -2.12
CA LYS A 123 18.56 10.84 -0.87
C LYS A 123 17.81 9.66 -0.27
N PHE A 124 17.76 8.53 -0.98
CA PHE A 124 17.08 7.31 -0.59
C PHE A 124 17.98 6.49 0.33
N ASN A 125 17.93 6.77 1.62
CA ASN A 125 18.73 6.06 2.61
C ASN A 125 18.09 4.71 2.96
N ILE A 126 18.34 3.68 2.16
CA ILE A 126 17.81 2.32 2.34
C ILE A 126 18.92 1.29 2.10
N SER A 127 18.86 0.19 2.86
CA SER A 127 19.77 -0.94 2.62
C SER A 127 19.62 -1.49 1.20
N GLU A 128 20.76 -1.77 0.57
CA GLU A 128 20.82 -2.30 -0.80
C GLU A 128 19.95 -3.55 -0.98
N ARG A 129 19.95 -4.45 0.03
CA ARG A 129 19.13 -5.66 0.02
C ARG A 129 17.63 -5.36 -0.09
N LYS A 130 17.14 -4.34 0.61
CA LYS A 130 15.72 -3.97 0.61
C LYS A 130 15.36 -3.31 -0.72
N THR A 131 16.22 -2.44 -1.24
CA THR A 131 16.03 -1.79 -2.55
C THR A 131 16.04 -2.81 -3.69
N GLU A 132 16.95 -3.80 -3.67
CA GLU A 132 16.98 -4.86 -4.67
C GLU A 132 15.71 -5.71 -4.65
N ARG A 133 15.20 -6.03 -3.45
CA ARG A 133 13.93 -6.74 -3.30
C ARG A 133 12.77 -5.93 -3.89
N ASP A 134 12.66 -4.66 -3.51
CA ASP A 134 11.61 -3.77 -4.00
C ASP A 134 11.71 -3.63 -5.54
N TYR A 135 12.92 -3.58 -6.12
CA TYR A 135 13.12 -3.59 -7.58
C TYR A 135 12.63 -4.88 -8.25
N LYS A 136 12.90 -6.05 -7.66
CA LYS A 136 12.40 -7.34 -8.19
C LYS A 136 10.88 -7.39 -8.19
N GLU A 137 10.25 -6.91 -7.12
CA GLU A 137 8.79 -6.82 -7.05
C GLU A 137 8.23 -5.87 -8.11
N TRP A 138 8.85 -4.71 -8.31
CA TRP A 138 8.49 -3.79 -9.39
C TRP A 138 8.56 -4.45 -10.78
N MET A 139 9.62 -5.22 -11.05
CA MET A 139 9.76 -5.93 -12.33
C MET A 139 8.64 -6.97 -12.54
N GLU A 140 8.34 -7.77 -11.51
CA GLU A 140 7.28 -8.77 -11.60
C GLU A 140 5.90 -8.12 -11.76
N GLU A 141 5.58 -7.05 -11.01
CA GLU A 141 4.34 -6.29 -11.18
C GLU A 141 4.20 -5.75 -12.61
N ARG A 142 5.29 -5.23 -13.19
CA ARG A 142 5.27 -4.69 -14.56
C ARG A 142 5.06 -5.81 -15.59
N LYS A 143 5.69 -6.96 -15.38
CA LYS A 143 5.53 -8.14 -16.23
C LYS A 143 4.11 -8.70 -16.14
N GLU A 144 3.54 -8.77 -14.95
CA GLU A 144 2.15 -9.18 -14.74
C GLU A 144 1.17 -8.21 -15.41
N ALA A 145 1.40 -6.89 -15.27
CA ALA A 145 0.59 -5.87 -15.94
C ALA A 145 0.64 -6.01 -17.46
N VAL A 146 1.84 -6.10 -18.06
CA VAL A 146 2.00 -6.31 -19.51
C VAL A 146 1.35 -7.61 -19.97
N MET A 147 1.49 -8.69 -19.19
CA MET A 147 0.86 -9.97 -19.51
C MET A 147 -0.67 -9.91 -19.42
N LYS A 148 -1.20 -9.17 -18.44
CA LYS A 148 -2.64 -8.92 -18.32
C LYS A 148 -3.14 -8.10 -19.49
N ASP A 149 -2.48 -7.00 -19.82
CA ASP A 149 -2.86 -6.12 -20.94
C ASP A 149 -2.80 -6.89 -22.27
N PHE A 150 -1.77 -7.71 -22.47
CA PHE A 150 -1.67 -8.59 -23.64
C PHE A 150 -2.79 -9.63 -23.69
N LYS A 151 -3.13 -10.26 -22.56
CA LYS A 151 -4.26 -11.20 -22.49
C LYS A 151 -5.60 -10.53 -22.77
N ASP A 152 -5.79 -9.31 -22.28
CA ASP A 152 -7.01 -8.55 -22.49
C ASP A 152 -7.12 -8.12 -23.96
N LEU A 153 -6.02 -7.68 -24.58
CA LEU A 153 -5.91 -7.45 -26.03
C LEU A 153 -6.31 -8.72 -26.82
N LEU A 154 -5.74 -9.88 -26.50
CA LEU A 154 -6.08 -11.15 -27.17
C LEU A 154 -7.56 -11.52 -27.04
N LYS A 155 -8.22 -11.22 -25.91
CA LYS A 155 -9.66 -11.46 -25.74
C LYS A 155 -10.50 -10.53 -26.61
N GLU A 156 -10.02 -9.31 -26.87
CA GLU A 156 -10.69 -8.33 -27.70
C GLU A 156 -10.49 -8.59 -29.20
N THR A 157 -9.41 -9.29 -29.58
CA THR A 157 -9.09 -9.67 -30.95
C THR A 157 -10.12 -10.66 -31.53
N LYS A 158 -11.07 -10.15 -32.32
CA LYS A 158 -12.25 -10.91 -32.81
C LYS A 158 -11.94 -12.13 -33.69
N ILE A 159 -10.78 -12.18 -34.34
CA ILE A 159 -10.37 -13.34 -35.14
C ILE A 159 -9.98 -14.56 -34.25
N ILE A 160 -9.74 -14.32 -32.96
CA ILE A 160 -9.50 -15.37 -31.97
C ILE A 160 -10.86 -15.89 -31.47
N THR A 161 -11.12 -17.18 -31.72
CA THR A 161 -12.37 -17.86 -31.38
C THR A 161 -12.09 -19.24 -30.79
N TYR A 162 -13.13 -19.94 -30.34
CA TYR A 162 -13.02 -21.32 -29.84
C TYR A 162 -12.45 -22.32 -30.87
N LYS A 163 -12.49 -21.99 -32.17
CA LYS A 163 -11.92 -22.81 -33.25
C LYS A 163 -10.44 -22.54 -33.50
N SER A 164 -9.91 -21.40 -33.03
CA SER A 164 -8.57 -20.94 -33.36
C SER A 164 -7.48 -21.94 -32.97
N LEU A 165 -7.63 -22.65 -31.85
CA LEU A 165 -6.68 -23.69 -31.45
C LEU A 165 -6.56 -24.79 -32.52
N LYS A 166 -7.69 -25.30 -33.00
CA LYS A 166 -7.73 -26.32 -34.06
C LYS A 166 -7.16 -25.77 -35.37
N MET A 167 -7.54 -24.55 -35.74
CA MET A 167 -7.05 -23.92 -36.97
C MET A 167 -5.53 -23.71 -36.96
N ILE A 168 -4.94 -23.31 -35.83
CA ILE A 168 -3.48 -23.14 -35.68
C ILE A 168 -2.74 -24.49 -35.79
N GLN A 169 -3.31 -25.55 -35.21
CA GLN A 169 -2.73 -26.89 -35.28
C GLN A 169 -2.77 -27.50 -36.69
N GLU A 170 -3.81 -27.16 -37.46
CA GLU A 170 -3.98 -27.63 -38.84
C GLU A 170 -3.22 -26.76 -39.85
N ASN A 171 -3.10 -25.45 -39.59
CA ASN A 171 -2.50 -24.47 -40.49
C ASN A 171 -1.95 -23.24 -39.72
N GLU A 172 -0.64 -23.01 -39.80
CA GLU A 172 0.01 -21.85 -39.18
C GLU A 172 -0.49 -20.49 -39.69
N GLN A 173 -1.18 -20.45 -40.85
CA GLN A 173 -1.74 -19.22 -41.41
C GLN A 173 -2.66 -18.50 -40.41
N HIS A 174 -3.46 -19.24 -39.63
CA HIS A 174 -4.35 -18.62 -38.64
C HIS A 174 -3.58 -17.89 -37.54
N LEU A 175 -2.40 -18.39 -37.14
CA LEU A 175 -1.53 -17.68 -36.19
C LEU A 175 -0.92 -16.42 -36.82
N ARG A 176 -0.51 -16.50 -38.09
CA ARG A 176 0.02 -15.33 -38.83
C ARG A 176 -1.04 -14.24 -38.97
N ASP A 177 -2.28 -14.61 -39.26
CA ASP A 177 -3.40 -13.67 -39.37
C ASP A 177 -3.70 -13.01 -38.02
N ILE A 178 -3.64 -13.77 -36.90
CA ILE A 178 -3.74 -13.20 -35.55
C ILE A 178 -2.62 -12.19 -35.30
N LEU A 179 -1.37 -12.55 -35.61
CA LEU A 179 -0.21 -11.67 -35.39
C LEU A 179 -0.31 -10.40 -36.24
N ALA A 180 -0.76 -10.49 -37.48
CA ALA A 180 -0.97 -9.34 -38.37
C ALA A 180 -2.07 -8.38 -37.88
N VAL A 181 -3.05 -8.87 -37.11
CA VAL A 181 -4.08 -8.03 -36.49
C VAL A 181 -3.58 -7.35 -35.20
N LEU A 182 -2.51 -7.90 -34.59
CA LEU A 182 -1.93 -7.41 -33.34
C LEU A 182 -0.74 -6.44 -33.55
N GLU A 183 -0.20 -6.34 -34.78
CA GLU A 183 0.76 -5.30 -35.20
C GLU A 183 0.08 -3.92 -35.35
#